data_AF-A0A4Y2NP97-F1
#
_entry.id   AF-A0A4Y2NP97-F1
#
_cell.length_a   1.000
_cell.length_b   1.000
_cell.length_c   1.000
_cell.angle_alpha   90.00
_cell.angle_beta   90.00
_cell.angle_gamma   90.00
#
_symmetry.space_group_name_H-M   'P 1'
#
loop_
_entity.id
_entity.type
_entity.pdbx_description
1 polymer ?
#
loop_
_entity_poly.entity_id
_entity_poly.type
_entity_poly.pdbx_seq_one_letter_code
_entity_poly.pdbx_strand_id
1 'polypeptide(L)'
;MKLDPEVKICFQKVLDALLTELQKRKKTSDTNKIERKCAAINHAIISAVRRRSFLSNIQIGIELTLHRLYESKHLTDILAAMGVSISYNEISLDRNSVINAGSPKISDEAFIQNMFGKVDVNVGTLDGLNAFHAMGGIQCIAPGTAYP
;
A
#
# COMPACT_ATOMS: atom_id res chain seq x y z
N MET A 1 24.60 -7.63 -1.75
CA MET A 1 25.44 -6.44 -1.95
C MET A 1 24.75 -5.23 -1.31
N LYS A 2 25.18 -4.83 -0.10
CA LYS A 2 24.71 -3.60 0.56
C LYS A 2 25.47 -2.43 -0.08
N LEU A 3 24.77 -1.48 -0.67
CA LEU A 3 25.40 -0.21 -1.06
C LEU A 3 25.69 0.58 0.20
N ASP A 4 26.87 1.19 0.23
CA ASP A 4 27.24 2.09 1.30
C ASP A 4 26.20 3.20 1.46
N PRO A 5 25.84 3.56 2.70
CA PRO A 5 24.85 4.60 2.98
C PRO A 5 25.20 5.92 2.30
N GLU A 6 26.49 6.21 2.10
CA GLU A 6 26.96 7.41 1.40
C GLU A 6 26.54 7.48 -0.07
N VAL A 7 26.54 6.36 -0.79
CA VAL A 7 26.15 6.34 -2.22
C VAL A 7 24.65 6.58 -2.36
N LYS A 8 23.85 6.09 -1.40
CA LYS A 8 22.40 6.35 -1.35
C LYS A 8 22.10 7.84 -1.14
N ILE A 9 22.85 8.49 -0.25
CA ILE A 9 22.74 9.93 0.01
C ILE A 9 23.19 10.73 -1.22
N CYS A 10 24.25 10.31 -1.89
CA CYS A 10 24.79 10.99 -3.06
C CYS A 10 23.81 10.94 -4.25
N PHE A 11 23.22 9.78 -4.52
CA PHE A 11 22.23 9.62 -5.58
C PHE A 11 20.97 10.46 -5.33
N GLN A 12 20.49 10.48 -4.08
CA GLN A 12 19.35 11.31 -3.67
C GLN A 12 19.63 12.80 -3.91
N LYS A 13 20.81 13.28 -3.50
CA LYS A 13 21.22 14.69 -3.68
C LYS A 13 21.31 15.09 -5.14
N VAL A 14 21.83 14.22 -6.01
CA VAL A 14 21.93 14.49 -7.45
C VAL A 14 20.54 14.57 -8.09
N LEU A 15 19.64 13.68 -7.71
CA LEU A 15 18.25 13.67 -8.20
C LEU A 15 17.48 14.92 -7.76
N ASP A 16 17.62 15.30 -6.49
CA ASP A 16 16.99 16.50 -5.93
C ASP A 16 17.51 17.77 -6.60
N ALA A 17 18.81 17.84 -6.91
CA ALA A 17 19.39 18.95 -7.66
C ALA A 17 18.83 19.04 -9.10
N LEU A 18 18.74 17.90 -9.79
CA LEU A 18 18.23 17.83 -11.17
C LEU A 18 16.75 18.25 -11.23
N LEU A 19 15.95 17.81 -10.26
CA LEU A 19 14.55 18.19 -10.17
C LEU A 19 14.37 19.66 -9.79
N THR A 20 15.16 20.18 -8.86
CA THR A 20 15.15 21.61 -8.52
C THR A 20 15.44 22.50 -9.74
N GLU A 21 16.36 22.08 -10.61
CA GLU A 21 16.64 22.79 -11.86
C GLU A 21 15.50 22.70 -12.89
N LEU A 22 14.78 21.58 -12.95
CA LEU A 22 13.58 21.45 -13.79
C LEU A 22 12.41 22.29 -13.27
N GLN A 23 12.28 22.46 -11.95
CA GLN A 23 11.25 23.28 -11.32
C GLN A 23 11.44 24.77 -11.61
N LYS A 24 12.68 25.27 -11.60
CA LYS A 24 12.99 26.68 -11.94
C LYS A 24 12.52 27.10 -13.34
N ARG A 25 12.36 26.14 -14.26
CA ARG A 25 11.88 26.39 -15.64
C ARG A 25 10.37 26.57 -15.73
N LYS A 26 9.59 26.16 -14.72
CA LYS A 26 8.13 26.26 -14.73
C LYS A 26 7.67 27.40 -13.81
N LYS A 27 7.55 28.60 -14.39
CA LYS A 27 6.86 29.73 -13.74
C LYS A 27 5.42 29.29 -13.40
N THR A 28 5.02 29.51 -12.15
CA THR A 28 3.64 29.38 -11.61
C THR A 28 3.04 27.97 -11.55
N SER A 29 3.02 27.38 -10.34
CA SER A 29 1.93 26.57 -9.76
C SER A 29 2.41 25.86 -8.48
N ASP A 30 1.56 25.88 -7.43
CA ASP A 30 1.58 25.04 -6.22
C ASP A 30 2.87 24.23 -5.98
N THR A 31 3.82 24.81 -5.23
CA THR A 31 5.13 24.19 -4.91
C THR A 31 4.97 22.79 -4.34
N ASN A 32 4.02 22.61 -3.42
CA ASN A 32 3.68 21.31 -2.80
C ASN A 32 3.32 20.22 -3.83
N LYS A 33 2.60 20.56 -4.90
CA LYS A 33 2.18 19.59 -5.93
C LYS A 33 3.37 19.15 -6.77
N ILE A 34 4.29 20.08 -7.03
CA ILE A 34 5.51 19.82 -7.79
C ILE A 34 6.47 18.96 -6.95
N GLU A 35 6.66 19.29 -5.67
CA GLU A 35 7.46 18.50 -4.73
C GLU A 35 6.98 17.04 -4.64
N ARG A 36 5.66 16.81 -4.53
CA ARG A 36 5.09 15.45 -4.52
C ARG A 36 5.40 14.68 -5.81
N LYS A 37 5.32 15.34 -6.96
CA LYS A 37 5.66 14.72 -8.27
C LYS A 37 7.15 14.40 -8.35
N CYS A 38 7.99 15.31 -7.88
CA CYS A 38 9.43 15.13 -7.78
C CYS A 38 9.79 13.93 -6.89
N ALA A 39 9.19 13.84 -5.70
CA ALA A 39 9.37 12.71 -4.79
C ALA A 39 8.92 11.38 -5.43
N ALA A 40 7.78 11.37 -6.13
CA ALA A 40 7.30 10.18 -6.84
C ALA A 40 8.28 9.71 -7.94
N ILE A 41 8.80 10.65 -8.74
CA ILE A 41 9.80 10.36 -9.79
C ILE A 41 11.09 9.84 -9.16
N ASN A 42 11.57 10.48 -8.09
CA ASN A 42 12.76 10.03 -7.36
C ASN A 42 12.61 8.59 -6.89
N HIS A 43 11.47 8.28 -6.25
CA HIS A 43 11.19 6.95 -5.75
C HIS A 43 11.09 5.91 -6.88
N ALA A 44 10.54 6.29 -8.04
CA ALA A 44 10.49 5.43 -9.22
C ALA A 44 11.88 5.13 -9.77
N ILE A 45 12.76 6.14 -9.89
CA ILE A 45 14.14 5.97 -10.36
C ILE A 45 14.92 5.07 -9.39
N ILE A 46 14.83 5.31 -8.09
CA ILE A 46 15.52 4.49 -7.07
C ILE A 46 15.03 3.04 -7.14
N SER A 47 13.71 2.83 -7.29
CA SER A 47 13.12 1.50 -7.43
C SER A 47 13.57 0.78 -8.71
N ALA A 48 13.68 1.51 -9.83
CA ALA A 48 14.18 0.99 -11.10
C ALA A 48 15.66 0.57 -11.02
N VAL A 49 16.51 1.40 -10.40
CA VAL A 49 17.94 1.15 -10.27
C VAL A 49 18.24 0.04 -9.25
N ARG A 50 17.45 -0.06 -8.17
CA ARG A 50 17.70 -1.03 -7.09
C ARG A 50 16.43 -1.69 -6.58
N ARG A 51 15.86 -2.55 -7.42
CA ARG A 51 14.69 -3.38 -7.13
C ARG A 51 14.82 -4.08 -5.75
N ARG A 52 13.76 -4.02 -4.95
CA ARG A 52 13.60 -4.67 -3.62
C ARG A 52 14.43 -4.13 -2.44
N SER A 53 15.30 -3.14 -2.65
CA SER A 53 16.11 -2.58 -1.56
C SER A 53 15.56 -1.28 -0.97
N PHE A 54 14.56 -0.72 -1.63
CA PHE A 54 13.95 0.55 -1.32
C PHE A 54 12.44 0.34 -1.33
N LEU A 55 11.84 0.42 -0.15
CA LEU A 55 10.40 0.46 0.04
C LEU A 55 10.00 1.91 0.23
N SER A 56 9.28 2.46 -0.74
CA SER A 56 8.81 3.83 -0.70
C SER A 56 7.40 3.90 -0.12
N ASN A 57 7.19 4.77 0.86
CA ASN A 57 5.85 5.05 1.39
C ASN A 57 4.89 5.55 0.30
N ILE A 58 5.39 6.28 -0.72
CA ILE A 58 4.57 6.73 -1.84
C ILE A 58 4.15 5.54 -2.71
N GLN A 59 5.07 4.63 -3.03
CA GLN A 59 4.76 3.44 -3.85
C GLN A 59 3.85 2.46 -3.10
N ILE A 60 4.04 2.30 -1.78
CA ILE A 60 3.16 1.50 -0.91
C ILE A 60 1.75 2.11 -0.92
N GLY A 61 1.63 3.42 -0.72
CA GLY A 61 0.33 4.10 -0.73
C GLY A 61 -0.40 3.99 -2.08
N ILE A 62 0.34 4.12 -3.19
CA ILE A 62 -0.20 3.92 -4.53
C ILE A 62 -0.71 2.48 -4.68
N GLU A 63 0.10 1.49 -4.32
CA GLU A 63 -0.29 0.08 -4.46
C GLU A 63 -1.45 -0.29 -3.55
N LEU A 64 -1.47 0.16 -2.29
CA LEU A 64 -2.60 -0.06 -1.38
C LEU A 64 -3.90 0.49 -1.96
N THR A 65 -3.85 1.66 -2.58
CA THR A 65 -5.02 2.30 -3.19
C THR A 65 -5.47 1.54 -4.44
N LEU A 66 -4.54 1.16 -5.32
CA LEU A 66 -4.83 0.41 -6.54
C LEU A 66 -5.35 -1.00 -6.24
N HIS A 67 -4.76 -1.68 -5.27
CA HIS A 67 -5.19 -2.99 -4.84
C HIS A 67 -6.62 -2.95 -4.29
N ARG A 68 -6.97 -1.91 -3.50
CA ARG A 68 -8.35 -1.72 -3.02
C ARG A 68 -9.37 -1.37 -4.11
N LEU A 69 -8.94 -0.72 -5.19
CA LEU A 69 -9.83 -0.29 -6.27
C LEU A 69 -10.05 -1.37 -7.33
N TYR A 70 -9.01 -2.14 -7.65
CA TYR A 70 -9.02 -3.04 -8.81
C TYR A 70 -8.79 -4.50 -8.46
N GLU A 71 -8.22 -4.81 -7.29
CA GLU A 71 -7.85 -6.17 -6.83
C GLU A 71 -7.05 -7.01 -7.87
N SER A 72 -6.46 -6.36 -8.87
CA SER A 72 -5.82 -7.01 -10.02
C SER A 72 -4.32 -7.18 -9.81
N LYS A 73 -3.90 -8.42 -9.56
CA LYS A 73 -2.47 -8.78 -9.50
C LYS A 73 -1.71 -8.42 -10.78
N HIS A 74 -2.33 -8.59 -11.94
CA HIS A 74 -1.69 -8.30 -13.22
C HIS A 74 -1.36 -6.81 -13.37
N LEU A 75 -2.27 -5.94 -12.96
CA LEU A 75 -2.04 -4.50 -12.94
C LEU A 75 -0.88 -4.13 -12.00
N THR A 76 -0.90 -4.69 -10.79
CA THR A 76 0.19 -4.52 -9.80
C THR A 76 1.54 -4.92 -10.38
N ASP A 77 1.63 -6.09 -11.01
CA ASP A 77 2.89 -6.60 -11.56
C ASP A 77 3.44 -5.71 -12.68
N ILE A 78 2.58 -5.16 -13.55
CA ILE A 78 2.97 -4.19 -14.59
C ILE A 78 3.52 -2.90 -13.97
N LEU A 79 2.81 -2.33 -12.98
CA LEU A 79 3.20 -1.08 -12.34
C LEU A 79 4.47 -1.23 -11.48
N ALA A 80 4.61 -2.37 -10.79
CA ALA A 80 5.80 -2.71 -10.05
C ALA A 80 7.01 -2.92 -10.97
N ALA A 81 6.82 -3.54 -12.15
CA ALA A 81 7.88 -3.71 -13.14
C ALA A 81 8.41 -2.36 -13.67
N MET A 82 7.54 -1.36 -13.79
CA MET A 82 7.89 0.02 -14.16
C MET A 82 8.47 0.85 -13.00
N GLY A 83 8.48 0.31 -11.77
CA GLY A 83 8.94 1.02 -10.58
C GLY A 83 7.96 2.08 -10.06
N VAL A 84 6.70 2.04 -10.49
CA VAL A 84 5.67 3.00 -10.06
C VAL A 84 5.02 2.59 -8.73
N SER A 85 4.92 1.28 -8.48
CA SER A 85 4.34 0.71 -7.27
C SER A 85 5.22 -0.40 -6.66
N ILE A 86 4.83 -0.91 -5.50
CA ILE A 86 5.50 -2.08 -4.89
C ILE A 86 4.93 -3.38 -5.45
N SER A 87 5.68 -4.48 -5.32
CA SER A 87 5.22 -5.78 -5.80
C SER A 87 4.01 -6.30 -5.01
N TYR A 88 3.19 -7.13 -5.66
CA TYR A 88 2.04 -7.78 -5.03
C TYR A 88 2.42 -8.58 -3.77
N ASN A 89 3.61 -9.17 -3.74
CA ASN A 89 4.08 -9.93 -2.58
C ASN A 89 4.26 -9.04 -1.34
N GLU A 90 4.76 -7.81 -1.53
CA GLU A 90 4.94 -6.84 -0.43
C GLU A 90 3.59 -6.38 0.12
N ILE A 91 2.62 -6.11 -0.77
CA ILE A 91 1.25 -5.73 -0.34
C ILE A 91 0.55 -6.88 0.38
N SER A 92 0.81 -8.11 -0.04
CA SER A 92 0.25 -9.30 0.61
C SER A 92 0.82 -9.49 2.01
N LEU A 93 2.11 -9.23 2.20
CA LEU A 93 2.74 -9.23 3.52
C LEU A 93 2.17 -8.14 4.43
N ASP A 94 1.99 -6.93 3.91
CA ASP A 94 1.35 -5.83 4.64
C ASP A 94 -0.07 -6.21 5.08
N ARG A 95 -0.90 -6.74 4.17
CA ARG A 95 -2.26 -7.21 4.49
C ARG A 95 -2.27 -8.30 5.56
N ASN A 96 -1.36 -9.27 5.45
CA ASN A 96 -1.23 -10.32 6.45
C ASN A 96 -0.76 -9.78 7.79
N SER A 97 0.09 -8.74 7.79
CA SER A 97 0.54 -8.08 9.02
C SER A 97 -0.61 -7.38 9.75
N VAL A 98 -1.53 -6.75 9.02
CA VAL A 98 -2.73 -6.12 9.59
C VAL A 98 -3.65 -7.17 10.19
N ILE A 99 -3.83 -8.31 9.53
CA ILE A 99 -4.63 -9.44 10.06
C ILE A 99 -3.97 -10.02 11.32
N ASN A 100 -2.64 -10.10 11.34
CA ASN A 100 -1.85 -10.65 12.44
C ASN A 100 -1.49 -9.65 13.55
N ALA A 101 -1.91 -8.38 13.44
CA ALA A 101 -1.62 -7.34 14.43
C ALA A 101 -2.26 -7.61 15.81
N GLY A 102 -3.11 -8.64 15.89
CA GLY A 102 -3.82 -9.05 17.10
C GLY A 102 -5.16 -8.33 17.23
N SER A 103 -6.08 -8.95 17.97
CA SER A 103 -7.32 -8.28 18.37
C SER A 103 -7.01 -7.20 19.41
N PRO A 104 -7.78 -6.09 19.43
CA PRO A 104 -7.68 -5.13 20.54
C PRO A 104 -7.89 -5.85 21.88
N LYS A 105 -7.23 -5.37 22.94
CA LYS A 105 -7.49 -5.85 24.30
C LYS A 105 -8.87 -5.35 24.72
N ILE A 106 -9.80 -6.27 24.91
CA ILE A 106 -11.18 -6.00 25.33
C ILE A 106 -11.25 -6.35 26.83
N SER A 107 -12.00 -5.57 27.61
CA SER A 107 -12.27 -5.89 29.02
C SER A 107 -13.01 -7.23 29.14
N ASP A 108 -12.71 -8.03 30.17
CA ASP A 108 -13.42 -9.28 30.46
C ASP A 108 -14.91 -9.05 30.79
N GLU A 109 -15.26 -7.82 31.20
CA GLU A 109 -16.64 -7.40 31.51
C GLU A 109 -17.40 -6.88 30.28
N ALA A 110 -16.74 -6.82 29.12
CA ALA A 110 -17.36 -6.30 27.90
C ALA A 110 -18.47 -7.22 27.40
N PHE A 111 -19.62 -6.64 27.05
CA PHE A 111 -20.62 -7.38 26.30
C PHE A 111 -20.15 -7.56 24.85
N ILE A 112 -19.95 -8.82 24.46
CA ILE A 112 -19.46 -9.24 23.15
C ILE A 112 -20.54 -10.05 22.44
N GLN A 113 -20.88 -9.67 21.21
CA GLN A 113 -21.79 -10.41 20.34
C GLN A 113 -21.09 -10.76 19.02
N ASN A 114 -21.01 -12.06 18.71
CA ASN A 114 -20.48 -12.52 17.41
C ASN A 114 -21.64 -12.69 16.41
N MET A 115 -21.58 -11.96 15.31
CA MET A 115 -22.51 -12.08 14.19
C MET A 115 -21.82 -12.76 13.00
N PHE A 116 -22.50 -13.70 12.36
CA PHE A 116 -21.97 -14.39 11.18
C PHE A 116 -22.87 -14.12 9.98
N GLY A 117 -22.28 -13.60 8.91
CA GLY A 117 -22.94 -13.36 7.63
C GLY A 117 -22.36 -14.24 6.54
N LYS A 118 -23.18 -14.61 5.55
CA LYS A 118 -22.68 -15.22 4.31
C LYS A 118 -22.06 -14.15 3.42
N VAL A 119 -20.93 -14.49 2.82
CA VAL A 119 -20.19 -13.67 1.87
C VAL A 119 -20.01 -14.51 0.62
N ASP A 120 -20.75 -14.13 -0.42
CA ASP A 120 -20.75 -14.84 -1.69
C ASP A 120 -20.09 -13.91 -2.72
N VAL A 121 -18.91 -14.29 -3.20
CA VAL A 121 -18.17 -13.52 -4.20
C VAL A 121 -18.16 -14.29 -5.51
N ASN A 122 -18.76 -13.74 -6.55
CA ASN A 122 -18.69 -14.30 -7.89
C ASN A 122 -17.30 -14.00 -8.49
N VAL A 123 -16.39 -14.97 -8.38
CA VAL A 123 -15.00 -14.83 -8.84
C VAL A 123 -14.88 -15.01 -10.37
N GLY A 124 -15.93 -15.51 -11.01
CA GLY A 124 -16.04 -15.64 -12.46
C GLY A 124 -17.47 -15.92 -12.91
N THR A 125 -17.83 -15.29 -14.02
CA THR A 125 -18.94 -15.59 -14.97
C THR A 125 -20.41 -15.38 -14.56
N LEU A 126 -21.14 -14.87 -15.56
CA LEU A 126 -22.56 -14.55 -15.64
C LEU A 126 -23.53 -15.70 -15.28
N ASP A 127 -23.01 -16.91 -15.01
CA ASP A 127 -23.74 -18.16 -14.79
C ASP A 127 -23.64 -18.70 -13.35
N GLY A 128 -22.81 -18.10 -12.49
CA GLY A 128 -22.69 -18.48 -11.08
C GLY A 128 -21.85 -19.74 -10.81
N LEU A 129 -21.15 -20.28 -11.82
CA LEU A 129 -20.15 -21.33 -11.60
C LEU A 129 -18.86 -20.71 -11.01
N ASN A 130 -18.29 -21.33 -9.97
CA ASN A 130 -17.14 -20.81 -9.19
C ASN A 130 -17.44 -19.58 -8.30
N ALA A 131 -18.64 -19.48 -7.73
CA ALA A 131 -18.89 -18.56 -6.63
C ALA A 131 -18.05 -18.98 -5.39
N PHE A 132 -17.24 -18.06 -4.89
CA PHE A 132 -16.57 -18.20 -3.60
C PHE A 132 -17.62 -18.01 -2.50
N HIS A 133 -17.88 -19.07 -1.75
CA HIS A 133 -18.81 -19.07 -0.63
C HIS A 133 -17.99 -19.01 0.67
N ALA A 134 -18.13 -17.93 1.42
CA ALA A 134 -17.50 -17.77 2.71
C ALA A 134 -18.51 -17.32 3.76
N MET A 135 -18.16 -17.53 5.03
CA MET A 135 -18.89 -16.97 6.15
C MET A 135 -17.98 -15.97 6.86
N GLY A 136 -18.37 -14.71 6.85
CA GLY A 136 -17.68 -13.65 7.56
C GLY A 136 -18.25 -13.53 8.98
N GLY A 137 -17.40 -13.73 9.99
CA GLY A 137 -17.71 -13.41 11.37
C GLY A 137 -17.31 -11.98 11.71
N ILE A 138 -18.19 -11.22 12.36
CA ILE A 138 -17.91 -9.91 12.93
C ILE A 138 -18.17 -10.00 14.43
N GLN A 139 -17.20 -9.56 15.22
CA GLN A 139 -17.35 -9.40 16.67
C GLN A 139 -17.78 -7.96 16.97
N CYS A 140 -18.94 -7.81 17.58
CA CYS A 140 -19.50 -6.53 18.03
C CYS A 140 -19.32 -6.39 19.53
N ILE A 141 -18.85 -5.22 19.98
CA ILE A 141 -18.53 -4.95 21.38
C ILE A 141 -19.34 -3.73 21.82
N ALA A 142 -20.04 -3.84 22.95
CA ALA A 142 -20.78 -2.71 23.52
C ALA A 142 -19.80 -1.68 24.10
N PRO A 143 -19.82 -0.40 23.65
CA PRO A 143 -18.80 0.59 24.01
C PRO A 143 -18.68 0.86 25.52
N GLY A 144 -19.80 0.81 26.25
CA GLY A 144 -19.85 1.18 27.67
C GLY A 144 -19.06 0.26 28.62
N THR A 145 -18.64 -0.91 28.13
CA THR A 145 -17.86 -1.91 28.89
C THR A 145 -16.62 -2.39 28.13
N ALA A 146 -16.33 -1.79 26.97
CA ALA A 146 -15.39 -2.33 25.99
C ALA A 146 -13.91 -2.20 26.39
N TYR A 147 -13.56 -1.13 27.11
CA TYR A 147 -12.18 -0.78 27.44
C TYR A 147 -12.07 -0.57 28.96
N PRO A 148 -10.92 -0.91 29.58
CA PRO A 148 -10.65 -0.60 30.98
C PRO A 148 -10.58 0.91 31.23
#